data_AF-A0A816MHU1-F1
#
_entry.id   AF-A0A816MHU1-F1
#
_cell.length_a   1.000
_cell.length_b   1.000
_cell.length_c   1.000
_cell.angle_alpha   90.00
_cell.angle_beta   90.00
_cell.angle_gamma   90.00
#
_symmetry.space_group_name_H-M   'P 1'
#
loop_
_entity.id
_entity.type
_entity.pdbx_description
1 polymer ?
#
loop_
_entity_poly.entity_id
_entity_poly.type
_entity_poly.pdbx_seq_one_letter_code
_entity_poly.pdbx_strand_id
1 'polypeptide(L)'
;MNSSHLFLLSLLNFAASQDDSTIMQSLKSYLNLTSDVHWSDPDPCKWDRVICGESNRITRILLREKDITGTLPQDLGKLSELVEVDLQGNGFSGTIPDLSGLQYLRLFNVEHNELTGVVPPSFTGLKTLIVANLNYNFFQGPTPLFKNSDAVDATVNGNSFCLDTPGTPCDPRVETLLSIAESFGYPVKLATAWSGNDPCDSWPGIA
;
A
#
# COMPACT_ATOMS: atom_id res chain seq x y z
N MET A 1 46.57 31.90 19.81
CA MET A 1 46.09 30.63 20.40
C MET A 1 45.24 31.04 21.59
N ASN A 2 43.91 30.93 21.64
CA ASN A 2 42.93 30.16 20.88
C ASN A 2 41.73 31.03 20.54
N SER A 3 41.28 30.92 19.29
CA SER A 3 39.95 31.34 18.85
C SER A 3 39.00 30.18 19.18
N SER A 4 38.01 30.42 20.02
CA SER A 4 36.91 29.48 20.23
C SER A 4 35.66 30.12 19.65
N HIS A 5 35.37 29.76 18.40
CA HIS A 5 34.11 30.07 17.72
C HIS A 5 32.96 29.41 18.49
N LEU A 6 32.11 30.23 19.13
CA LEU A 6 30.77 29.80 19.52
C LEU A 6 29.96 29.57 18.24
N PHE A 7 29.73 28.31 17.89
CA PHE A 7 28.67 27.94 16.96
C PHE A 7 27.33 28.16 17.68
N LEU A 8 26.60 29.21 17.28
CA LEU A 8 25.16 29.28 17.55
C LEU A 8 24.49 28.16 16.72
N LEU A 9 24.15 27.05 17.37
CA LEU A 9 23.11 26.15 16.87
C LEU A 9 21.78 26.91 17.00
N SER A 10 21.33 27.51 15.91
CA SER A 10 19.97 28.00 15.79
C SER A 10 19.04 26.81 15.92
N LEU A 11 18.44 26.63 17.09
CA LEU A 11 17.22 25.84 17.25
C LEU A 11 16.11 26.59 16.52
N LEU A 12 16.05 26.42 15.21
CA LEU A 12 14.86 26.72 14.45
C LEU A 12 13.78 25.77 14.96
N ASN A 13 12.86 26.37 15.71
CA ASN A 13 11.63 25.78 16.16
C ASN A 13 10.77 25.54 14.91
N PHE A 14 11.03 24.46 14.18
CA PHE A 14 10.11 23.99 13.15
C PHE A 14 8.99 23.26 13.87
N ALA A 15 7.81 23.88 13.88
CA ALA A 15 6.57 23.15 14.08
C ALA A 15 6.62 21.94 13.13
N ALA A 16 6.52 20.72 13.66
CA ALA A 16 6.64 19.50 12.88
C ALA A 16 5.52 19.43 11.82
N SER A 17 5.76 19.96 10.62
CA SER A 17 5.18 19.36 9.43
C SER A 17 5.82 17.99 9.33
N GLN A 18 5.01 16.93 9.36
CA GLN A 18 5.48 15.59 9.03
C GLN A 18 6.23 15.67 7.69
N ASP A 19 7.54 15.48 7.71
CA ASP A 19 8.37 15.65 6.52
C ASP A 19 8.13 14.44 5.60
N ASP A 20 7.43 14.67 4.49
CA ASP A 20 7.22 13.68 3.43
C ASP A 20 8.56 13.04 3.01
N SER A 21 9.68 13.76 3.15
CA SER A 21 11.02 13.20 2.91
C SER A 21 11.32 12.00 3.80
N THR A 22 11.07 12.10 5.10
CA THR A 22 11.30 10.99 6.04
C THR A 22 10.41 9.79 5.69
N ILE A 23 9.16 10.04 5.30
CA ILE A 23 8.23 8.99 4.88
C ILE A 23 8.72 8.30 3.61
N MET A 24 9.22 9.04 2.62
CA MET A 24 9.74 8.44 1.39
C MET A 24 11.05 7.70 1.57
N GLN A 25 11.92 8.16 2.47
CA GLN A 25 13.12 7.40 2.84
C GLN A 25 12.74 6.08 3.53
N SER A 26 11.71 6.12 4.39
CA SER A 26 11.10 4.91 4.97
C SER A 26 10.60 4.00 3.84
N LEU A 27 9.74 4.49 2.94
CA LEU A 27 9.28 3.75 1.75
C LEU A 27 10.41 3.09 0.99
N LYS A 28 11.41 3.88 0.57
CA LYS A 28 12.58 3.40 -0.18
C LYS A 28 13.28 2.23 0.52
N SER A 29 13.36 2.23 1.85
CA SER A 29 14.03 1.15 2.61
C SER A 29 13.31 -0.20 2.57
N TYR A 30 12.00 -0.22 2.25
CA TYR A 30 11.22 -1.45 2.08
C TYR A 30 11.20 -1.95 0.64
N LEU A 31 11.81 -1.21 -0.29
CA LEU A 31 11.82 -1.53 -1.72
C LEU A 31 13.20 -2.01 -2.16
N ASN A 32 13.19 -3.02 -3.00
CA ASN A 32 14.33 -3.41 -3.80
C ASN A 32 14.19 -2.76 -5.18
N LEU A 33 14.80 -1.58 -5.30
CA LEU A 33 14.74 -0.78 -6.52
C LEU A 33 15.69 -1.34 -7.59
N THR A 34 15.22 -1.31 -8.83
CA THR A 34 16.01 -1.58 -10.02
C THR A 34 16.87 -0.36 -10.40
N SER A 35 17.87 -0.57 -11.26
CA SER A 35 18.76 0.50 -11.70
C SER A 35 18.10 1.58 -12.55
N ASP A 36 16.90 1.35 -13.09
CA ASP A 36 16.14 2.32 -13.88
C ASP A 36 15.29 3.28 -13.02
N VAL A 37 15.31 3.13 -11.70
CA VAL A 37 14.62 3.99 -10.73
C VAL A 37 15.64 4.70 -9.84
N HIS A 38 15.93 5.97 -10.15
CA HIS A 38 16.94 6.74 -9.42
C HIS A 38 16.33 7.55 -8.28
N TRP A 39 16.37 6.97 -7.08
CA TRP A 39 15.90 7.61 -5.84
C TRP A 39 17.08 7.94 -4.92
N SER A 40 18.07 8.72 -5.40
CA SER A 40 19.33 8.96 -4.68
C SER A 40 19.44 10.35 -4.02
N ASP A 41 18.70 11.35 -4.49
CA ASP A 41 18.72 12.70 -3.91
C ASP A 41 18.14 12.69 -2.48
N PRO A 42 18.64 13.51 -1.54
CA PRO A 42 18.00 13.68 -0.23
C PRO A 42 16.56 14.21 -0.30
N ASP A 43 16.20 14.91 -1.38
CA ASP A 43 14.87 15.45 -1.65
C ASP A 43 14.08 14.54 -2.60
N PRO A 44 13.02 13.85 -2.11
CA PRO A 44 12.20 12.97 -2.95
C PRO A 44 11.44 13.68 -4.05
N CYS A 45 11.25 14.99 -4.00
CA CYS A 45 10.62 15.73 -5.10
C CYS A 45 11.49 15.76 -6.37
N LYS A 46 12.76 15.34 -6.28
CA LYS A 46 13.66 15.16 -7.42
C LYS A 46 13.82 13.70 -7.83
N TRP A 47 13.16 12.77 -7.15
CA TRP A 47 13.22 11.37 -7.49
C TRP A 47 12.46 11.09 -8.77
N ASP A 48 12.99 10.15 -9.57
CA ASP A 48 12.28 9.68 -10.75
C ASP A 48 10.87 9.23 -10.37
N ARG A 49 9.87 9.77 -11.08
CA ARG A 49 8.45 9.37 -10.97
C ARG A 49 7.78 9.67 -9.63
N VAL A 50 8.36 10.55 -8.83
CA VAL A 50 7.71 11.20 -7.69
C VAL A 50 7.33 12.62 -8.10
N ILE A 51 6.07 13.00 -7.90
CA ILE A 51 5.58 14.34 -8.23
C ILE A 51 5.16 15.06 -6.96
N CYS A 52 5.71 16.25 -6.76
CA CYS A 52 5.32 17.14 -5.67
C CYS A 52 4.45 18.30 -6.16
N GLY A 53 3.53 18.74 -5.30
CA GLY A 53 2.71 19.93 -5.52
C GLY A 53 3.47 21.22 -5.18
N GLU A 54 2.79 22.35 -5.30
CA GLU A 54 3.34 23.69 -5.01
C GLU A 54 3.84 23.86 -3.57
N SER A 55 3.26 23.10 -2.64
CA SER A 55 3.61 23.03 -1.21
C SER A 55 4.86 22.19 -0.92
N ASN A 56 5.53 21.64 -1.94
CA ASN A 56 6.61 20.65 -1.81
C ASN A 56 6.17 19.36 -1.08
N ARG A 57 4.89 19.01 -1.23
CA ARG A 57 4.27 17.81 -0.68
C ARG A 57 4.05 16.81 -1.78
N ILE A 58 4.17 15.53 -1.45
CA ILE A 58 4.10 14.46 -2.46
C ILE A 58 2.66 14.23 -2.85
N THR A 59 2.40 14.30 -4.15
CA THR A 59 1.07 14.17 -4.73
C THR A 59 0.92 12.91 -5.59
N ARG A 60 2.01 12.42 -6.21
CA ARG A 60 1.94 11.23 -7.09
C ARG A 60 3.20 10.37 -6.97
N ILE A 61 3.02 9.05 -6.92
CA ILE A 61 4.10 8.04 -7.02
C ILE A 61 3.76 7.10 -8.18
N LEU A 62 4.58 7.11 -9.24
CA LEU A 62 4.25 6.50 -10.54
C LEU A 62 5.28 5.45 -10.97
N LEU A 63 5.28 4.28 -10.34
CA LEU A 63 6.29 3.23 -10.51
C LEU A 63 5.82 2.05 -11.37
N ARG A 64 5.03 2.28 -12.42
CA ARG A 64 4.53 1.22 -13.31
C ARG A 64 5.65 0.46 -14.03
N GLU A 65 5.58 -0.88 -14.03
CA GLU A 65 6.43 -1.75 -14.86
C GLU A 65 7.92 -1.44 -14.67
N LYS A 66 8.35 -1.53 -13.41
CA LYS A 66 9.73 -1.22 -12.98
C LYS A 66 10.43 -2.45 -12.38
N ASP A 67 9.81 -3.62 -12.41
CA ASP A 67 10.33 -4.85 -11.79
C ASP A 67 10.72 -4.67 -10.31
N ILE A 68 10.06 -3.74 -9.61
CA ILE A 68 10.34 -3.43 -8.21
C ILE A 68 9.74 -4.55 -7.34
N THR A 69 10.52 -5.02 -6.38
CA THR A 69 10.03 -5.93 -5.33
C THR A 69 10.11 -5.26 -3.97
N GLY A 70 9.39 -5.78 -2.98
CA GLY A 70 9.37 -5.21 -1.64
C GLY A 70 7.97 -5.18 -1.05
N THR A 71 7.76 -4.32 -0.05
CA THR A 71 6.48 -4.17 0.64
C THR A 71 6.11 -2.69 0.81
N LEU A 72 4.81 -2.42 0.98
CA LEU A 72 4.31 -1.08 1.27
C LEU A 72 4.32 -0.83 2.79
N PRO A 73 5.12 0.12 3.32
CA PRO A 73 5.15 0.38 4.75
C PRO A 73 3.94 1.16 5.24
N GLN A 74 3.64 1.05 6.53
CA GLN A 74 2.56 1.77 7.21
C GLN A 74 2.66 3.30 7.08
N ASP A 75 3.87 3.82 6.95
CA ASP A 75 4.10 5.27 6.80
C ASP A 75 3.55 5.83 5.48
N LEU A 76 3.25 4.99 4.47
CA LEU A 76 2.66 5.44 3.22
C LEU A 76 1.36 6.23 3.46
N GLY A 77 0.54 5.80 4.42
CA GLY A 77 -0.70 6.47 4.80
C GLY A 77 -0.55 7.88 5.36
N LYS A 78 0.69 8.32 5.65
CA LYS A 78 1.00 9.66 6.20
C LYS A 78 1.26 10.71 5.13
N LEU A 79 1.36 10.34 3.84
CA LEU A 79 1.50 11.28 2.73
C LEU A 79 0.17 12.00 2.47
N SER A 80 -0.15 12.97 3.32
CA SER A 80 -1.50 13.53 3.42
C SER A 80 -2.01 14.24 2.16
N GLU A 81 -1.13 14.61 1.23
CA GLU A 81 -1.47 15.28 -0.05
C GLU A 81 -1.40 14.33 -1.26
N LEU A 82 -1.22 13.02 -1.03
CA LEU A 82 -1.14 12.03 -2.09
C LEU A 82 -2.49 11.90 -2.81
N VAL A 83 -2.44 12.03 -4.14
CA VAL A 83 -3.57 11.97 -5.05
C VAL A 83 -3.55 10.69 -5.88
N GLU A 84 -2.36 10.19 -6.23
CA GLU A 84 -2.19 9.07 -7.15
C GLU A 84 -1.04 8.15 -6.73
N VAL A 85 -1.35 6.86 -6.64
CA VAL A 85 -0.38 5.79 -6.45
C VAL A 85 -0.59 4.77 -7.55
N ASP A 86 0.42 4.62 -8.39
CA ASP A 86 0.37 3.72 -9.54
C ASP A 86 1.62 2.83 -9.56
N LEU A 87 1.43 1.61 -9.08
CA LEU A 87 2.47 0.62 -8.84
C LEU A 87 2.27 -0.64 -9.70
N GLN A 88 1.48 -0.55 -10.76
CA GLN A 88 1.10 -1.72 -11.54
C GLN A 88 2.32 -2.47 -12.12
N GLY A 89 2.17 -3.78 -12.32
CA GLY A 89 3.15 -4.58 -13.06
C GLY A 89 4.51 -4.64 -12.39
N ASN A 90 4.52 -4.94 -11.10
CA ASN A 90 5.72 -5.07 -10.28
C ASN A 90 5.62 -6.37 -9.45
N GLY A 91 6.55 -6.58 -8.52
CA GLY A 91 6.53 -7.66 -7.54
C GLY A 91 6.35 -7.16 -6.11
N PHE A 92 5.50 -6.15 -5.89
CA PHE A 92 5.15 -5.73 -4.53
C PHE A 92 4.40 -6.86 -3.81
N SER A 93 4.77 -7.13 -2.57
CA SER A 93 4.25 -8.20 -1.73
C SER A 93 3.79 -7.68 -0.38
N GLY A 94 3.18 -8.55 0.44
CA GLY A 94 2.61 -8.19 1.73
C GLY A 94 1.27 -7.46 1.58
N THR A 95 0.83 -6.76 2.62
CA THR A 95 -0.51 -6.18 2.70
C THR A 95 -0.59 -4.73 2.24
N ILE A 96 -1.78 -4.26 1.89
CA ILE A 96 -2.06 -2.82 1.82
C ILE A 96 -1.98 -2.23 3.25
N PRO A 97 -1.17 -1.18 3.50
CA PRO A 97 -1.05 -0.57 4.82
C PRO A 97 -2.30 0.24 5.19
N ASP A 98 -2.34 0.80 6.39
CA ASP A 98 -3.39 1.76 6.72
C ASP A 98 -3.26 3.01 5.84
N LEU A 99 -4.28 3.27 5.01
CA LEU A 99 -4.36 4.43 4.11
C LEU A 99 -5.29 5.53 4.64
N SER A 100 -5.75 5.44 5.89
CA SER A 100 -6.74 6.36 6.47
C SER A 100 -6.34 7.84 6.43
N GLY A 101 -5.04 8.16 6.36
CA GLY A 101 -4.52 9.53 6.25
C GLY A 101 -4.52 10.12 4.84
N LEU A 102 -4.78 9.32 3.79
CA LEU A 102 -4.72 9.75 2.39
C LEU A 102 -6.02 10.41 1.93
N GLN A 103 -6.32 11.58 2.48
CA GLN A 103 -7.61 12.27 2.31
C GLN A 103 -7.86 12.84 0.91
N TYR A 104 -6.86 12.83 0.02
CA TYR A 104 -6.98 13.31 -1.36
C TYR A 104 -6.72 12.21 -2.40
N LEU A 105 -6.52 10.96 -1.97
CA LEU A 105 -6.22 9.87 -2.89
C LEU A 105 -7.41 9.64 -3.82
N ARG A 106 -7.15 9.66 -5.13
CA ARG A 106 -8.15 9.46 -6.19
C ARG A 106 -7.90 8.19 -6.98
N LEU A 107 -6.64 7.79 -7.16
CA LEU A 107 -6.26 6.59 -7.90
C LEU A 107 -5.28 5.77 -7.07
N PHE A 108 -5.62 4.51 -6.88
CA PHE A 108 -4.75 3.49 -6.33
C PHE A 108 -4.74 2.29 -7.27
N ASN A 109 -3.62 2.10 -7.97
CA ASN A 109 -3.45 0.99 -8.90
C ASN A 109 -2.26 0.13 -8.46
N VAL A 110 -2.56 -1.12 -8.11
CA VAL A 110 -1.58 -2.15 -7.73
C VAL A 110 -1.77 -3.41 -8.56
N GLU A 111 -2.42 -3.30 -9.72
CA GLU A 111 -2.66 -4.41 -10.63
C GLU A 111 -1.36 -5.17 -10.97
N HIS A 112 -1.44 -6.49 -11.10
CA HIS A 112 -0.29 -7.34 -11.43
C HIS A 112 0.86 -7.16 -10.43
N ASN A 113 0.61 -7.58 -9.20
CA ASN A 113 1.59 -7.65 -8.10
C ASN A 113 1.38 -8.96 -7.30
N GLU A 114 2.09 -9.11 -6.20
CA GLU A 114 2.02 -10.27 -5.30
C GLU A 114 1.45 -9.87 -3.92
N LEU A 115 0.58 -8.86 -3.87
CA LEU A 115 0.00 -8.38 -2.61
C LEU A 115 -0.97 -9.41 -2.02
N THR A 116 -0.96 -9.54 -0.70
CA THR A 116 -1.70 -10.53 0.07
C THR A 116 -2.56 -9.89 1.16
N GLY A 117 -3.29 -10.73 1.89
CA GLY A 117 -4.08 -10.34 3.05
C GLY A 117 -5.41 -9.70 2.71
N VAL A 118 -6.10 -9.22 3.75
CA VAL A 118 -7.44 -8.64 3.63
C VAL A 118 -7.34 -7.18 3.20
N VAL A 119 -8.16 -6.77 2.24
CA VAL A 119 -8.25 -5.37 1.81
C VAL A 119 -8.78 -4.52 2.97
N PRO A 120 -8.03 -3.52 3.47
CA PRO A 120 -8.35 -2.87 4.74
C PRO A 120 -9.54 -1.92 4.64
N PRO A 121 -10.39 -1.81 5.68
CA PRO A 121 -11.49 -0.85 5.73
C PRO A 121 -11.06 0.62 5.62
N SER A 122 -9.81 0.93 5.98
CA SER A 122 -9.27 2.28 5.81
C SER A 122 -9.03 2.66 4.36
N PHE A 123 -8.80 1.68 3.48
CA PHE A 123 -8.74 1.90 2.04
C PHE A 123 -10.14 1.96 1.42
N THR A 124 -11.02 1.00 1.72
CA THR A 124 -12.38 0.97 1.15
C THR A 124 -13.28 2.10 1.66
N GLY A 125 -12.88 2.75 2.76
CA GLY A 125 -13.54 3.91 3.36
C GLY A 125 -13.05 5.27 2.85
N LEU A 126 -12.05 5.33 1.96
CA LEU A 126 -11.56 6.60 1.40
C LEU A 126 -12.63 7.28 0.56
N LYS A 127 -12.98 8.51 0.94
CA LYS A 127 -14.10 9.23 0.33
C LYS A 127 -13.77 9.85 -1.03
N THR A 128 -12.50 10.11 -1.29
CA THR A 128 -12.00 10.77 -2.50
C THR A 128 -11.59 9.79 -3.59
N LEU A 129 -11.53 8.50 -3.28
CA LEU A 129 -11.10 7.48 -4.21
C LEU A 129 -12.09 7.39 -5.37
N ILE A 130 -11.56 7.24 -6.58
CA ILE A 130 -12.34 7.13 -7.82
C ILE A 130 -11.93 5.88 -8.58
N VAL A 131 -10.66 5.50 -8.54
CA VAL A 131 -10.16 4.28 -9.19
C VAL A 131 -9.40 3.44 -8.17
N ALA A 132 -9.82 2.19 -8.03
CA ALA A 132 -9.17 1.18 -7.22
C ALA A 132 -8.94 -0.08 -8.06
N ASN A 133 -7.73 -0.23 -8.61
CA ASN A 133 -7.40 -1.41 -9.40
C ASN A 133 -6.53 -2.37 -8.58
N LEU A 134 -7.15 -3.47 -8.15
CA LEU A 134 -6.56 -4.53 -7.33
C LEU A 134 -6.41 -5.84 -8.11
N ASN A 135 -6.60 -5.83 -9.44
CA ASN A 135 -6.61 -7.05 -10.23
C ASN A 135 -5.28 -7.81 -10.12
N TYR A 136 -5.33 -9.13 -10.30
CA TYR A 136 -4.18 -10.01 -10.43
C TYR A 136 -3.17 -9.83 -9.29
N ASN A 137 -3.65 -10.08 -8.07
CA ASN A 137 -2.91 -10.13 -6.83
C ASN A 137 -3.34 -11.40 -6.06
N PHE A 138 -3.00 -11.52 -4.78
CA PHE A 138 -3.39 -12.63 -3.92
C PHE A 138 -4.18 -12.13 -2.69
N PHE A 139 -5.00 -11.09 -2.84
CA PHE A 139 -5.85 -10.61 -1.75
C PHE A 139 -6.83 -11.70 -1.32
N GLN A 140 -7.08 -11.78 -0.01
CA GLN A 140 -7.90 -12.81 0.62
C GLN A 140 -9.05 -12.19 1.42
N GLY A 141 -9.92 -13.05 1.94
CA GLY A 141 -11.08 -12.64 2.73
C GLY A 141 -12.26 -12.24 1.87
N PRO A 142 -13.18 -11.41 2.40
CA PRO A 142 -14.36 -11.00 1.66
C PRO A 142 -13.95 -10.09 0.50
N THR A 143 -14.64 -10.22 -0.64
CA THR A 143 -14.51 -9.24 -1.72
C THR A 143 -14.85 -7.85 -1.18
N PRO A 144 -13.98 -6.83 -1.37
CA PRO A 144 -14.12 -5.55 -0.70
C PRO A 144 -15.37 -4.78 -1.16
N LEU A 145 -16.12 -4.26 -0.20
CA LEU A 145 -17.19 -3.29 -0.45
C LEU A 145 -16.67 -1.87 -0.21
N PHE A 146 -16.55 -1.08 -1.28
CA PHE A 146 -16.19 0.34 -1.19
C PHE A 146 -17.39 1.16 -0.75
N LYS A 147 -17.20 2.03 0.26
CA LYS A 147 -18.32 2.83 0.82
C LYS A 147 -18.94 3.79 -0.19
N ASN A 148 -18.17 4.23 -1.18
CA ASN A 148 -18.61 5.09 -2.27
C ASN A 148 -18.71 4.31 -3.60
N SER A 149 -19.30 3.11 -3.58
CA SER A 149 -19.35 2.19 -4.73
C SER A 149 -19.92 2.79 -6.01
N ASP A 150 -20.79 3.80 -5.92
CA ASP A 150 -21.35 4.47 -7.11
C ASP A 150 -20.35 5.41 -7.80
N ALA A 151 -19.31 5.86 -7.08
CA ALA A 151 -18.31 6.80 -7.56
C ALA A 151 -16.93 6.15 -7.78
N VAL A 152 -16.66 5.01 -7.16
CA VAL A 152 -15.40 4.29 -7.25
C VAL A 152 -15.53 3.20 -8.32
N ASP A 153 -14.73 3.30 -9.37
CA ASP A 153 -14.45 2.22 -10.31
C ASP A 153 -13.42 1.27 -9.66
N ALA A 154 -13.92 0.18 -9.08
CA ALA A 154 -13.11 -0.82 -8.38
C ALA A 154 -13.08 -2.13 -9.16
N THR A 155 -11.88 -2.63 -9.45
CA THR A 155 -11.66 -3.92 -10.12
C THR A 155 -10.80 -4.83 -9.26
N VAL A 156 -11.24 -6.07 -9.06
CA VAL A 156 -10.67 -6.99 -8.06
C VAL A 156 -10.45 -8.42 -8.60
N ASN A 157 -10.49 -8.60 -9.92
CA ASN A 157 -10.42 -9.89 -10.59
C ASN A 157 -9.06 -10.57 -10.37
N GLY A 158 -9.04 -11.91 -10.32
CA GLY A 158 -7.79 -12.67 -10.21
C GLY A 158 -7.13 -12.56 -8.84
N ASN A 159 -7.93 -12.54 -7.77
CA ASN A 159 -7.51 -12.61 -6.36
C ASN A 159 -8.06 -13.89 -5.70
N SER A 160 -7.72 -14.10 -4.43
CA SER A 160 -8.10 -15.27 -3.61
C SER A 160 -9.27 -14.96 -2.65
N PHE A 161 -10.22 -14.11 -3.05
CA PHE A 161 -11.39 -13.82 -2.19
C PHE A 161 -12.23 -15.08 -1.94
N CYS A 162 -12.90 -15.11 -0.79
CA CYS A 162 -13.74 -16.26 -0.41
C CYS A 162 -15.04 -16.31 -1.21
N LEU A 163 -15.63 -15.14 -1.53
CA LEU A 163 -16.91 -14.98 -2.22
C LEU A 163 -16.85 -13.81 -3.18
N ASP A 164 -17.47 -13.93 -4.35
CA ASP A 164 -17.49 -12.87 -5.38
C ASP A 164 -18.42 -11.69 -5.02
N THR A 165 -19.37 -11.88 -4.10
CA THR A 165 -20.31 -10.83 -3.72
C THR A 165 -19.63 -9.83 -2.76
N PRO A 166 -19.48 -8.54 -3.15
CA PRO A 166 -18.81 -7.56 -2.31
C PRO A 166 -19.47 -7.38 -0.94
N GLY A 167 -18.65 -7.38 0.12
CA GLY A 167 -19.08 -7.14 1.50
C GLY A 167 -19.76 -8.32 2.19
N THR A 168 -20.01 -9.43 1.50
CA THR A 168 -20.52 -10.64 2.14
C THR A 168 -19.43 -11.28 3.00
N PRO A 169 -19.68 -11.54 4.31
CA PRO A 169 -18.72 -12.22 5.17
C PRO A 169 -18.36 -13.61 4.65
N CYS A 170 -17.14 -14.06 4.94
CA CYS A 170 -16.73 -15.42 4.61
C CYS A 170 -17.36 -16.45 5.58
N ASP A 171 -17.17 -17.73 5.32
CA ASP A 171 -17.40 -18.77 6.32
C ASP A 171 -16.55 -18.47 7.58
N PRO A 172 -17.10 -18.60 8.80
CA PRO A 172 -16.37 -18.30 10.04
C PRO A 172 -15.04 -19.08 10.19
N ARG A 173 -14.93 -20.27 9.60
CA ARG A 173 -13.69 -21.06 9.57
C ARG A 173 -12.63 -20.37 8.71
N VAL A 174 -13.03 -19.81 7.56
CA VAL A 174 -12.14 -18.99 6.71
C VAL A 174 -11.67 -17.77 7.48
N GLU A 175 -12.57 -17.04 8.16
CA GLU A 175 -12.20 -15.85 8.95
C GLU A 175 -11.20 -16.19 10.07
N THR A 176 -11.39 -17.34 10.73
CA THR A 176 -10.46 -17.84 11.75
C THR A 176 -9.08 -18.13 11.15
N LEU A 177 -9.03 -18.81 10.00
CA LEU A 177 -7.77 -19.13 9.33
C LEU A 177 -7.05 -17.88 8.81
N LEU A 178 -7.79 -16.87 8.33
CA LEU A 178 -7.22 -15.58 7.94
C LEU A 178 -6.63 -14.82 9.14
N SER A 179 -7.27 -14.88 10.31
CA SER A 179 -6.72 -14.31 11.54
C SER A 179 -5.41 -15.00 11.96
N ILE A 180 -5.30 -16.31 11.72
CA ILE A 180 -4.04 -17.04 11.91
C ILE A 180 -3.00 -16.58 10.88
N ALA A 181 -3.37 -16.49 9.60
CA ALA A 181 -2.48 -16.02 8.53
C ALA A 181 -1.96 -14.59 8.77
N GLU A 182 -2.78 -13.71 9.34
CA GLU A 182 -2.41 -12.36 9.75
C GLU A 182 -1.22 -12.34 10.70
N SER A 183 -1.18 -13.27 11.68
CA SER A 183 -0.07 -13.38 12.64
C SER A 183 1.29 -13.71 11.99
N PHE A 184 1.27 -14.20 10.75
CA PHE A 184 2.45 -14.49 9.93
C PHE A 184 2.64 -13.48 8.78
N GLY A 185 1.86 -12.39 8.75
CA GLY A 185 1.94 -11.37 7.71
C GLY A 185 1.40 -11.83 6.35
N TYR A 186 0.42 -12.74 6.34
CA TYR A 186 -0.21 -13.28 5.12
C TYR A 186 0.79 -13.79 4.07
N PRO A 187 1.53 -14.88 4.35
CA PRO A 187 2.51 -15.42 3.40
C PRO A 187 1.88 -15.76 2.04
N VAL A 188 2.54 -15.38 0.94
CA VAL A 188 2.06 -15.63 -0.45
C VAL A 188 1.70 -17.09 -0.69
N LYS A 189 2.44 -18.04 -0.11
CA LYS A 189 2.15 -19.48 -0.20
C LYS A 189 0.78 -19.86 0.37
N LEU A 190 0.38 -19.24 1.48
CA LEU A 190 -0.96 -19.44 2.03
C LEU A 190 -1.99 -18.70 1.17
N ALA A 191 -1.68 -17.45 0.79
CA ALA A 191 -2.58 -16.64 -0.03
C ALA A 191 -2.96 -17.26 -1.38
N THR A 192 -2.03 -18.00 -1.98
CA THR A 192 -2.25 -18.72 -3.25
C THR A 192 -2.91 -20.09 -3.08
N ALA A 193 -2.79 -20.71 -1.90
CA ALA A 193 -3.32 -22.05 -1.63
C ALA A 193 -4.70 -22.03 -0.96
N TRP A 194 -5.02 -20.95 -0.25
CA TRP A 194 -6.24 -20.77 0.53
C TRP A 194 -7.18 -19.81 -0.20
N SER A 195 -8.09 -20.35 -1.02
CA SER A 195 -9.05 -19.60 -1.83
C SER A 195 -10.45 -20.23 -1.81
N GLY A 196 -11.49 -19.42 -1.98
CA GLY A 196 -12.88 -19.87 -1.85
C GLY A 196 -13.39 -19.91 -0.41
N ASN A 197 -14.65 -20.33 -0.23
CA ASN A 197 -15.38 -20.17 1.03
C ASN A 197 -15.54 -21.45 1.86
N ASP A 198 -14.95 -22.57 1.45
CA ASP A 198 -14.95 -23.81 2.24
C ASP A 198 -13.53 -24.35 2.42
N PRO A 199 -12.91 -24.13 3.60
CA PRO A 199 -11.52 -24.51 3.82
C PRO A 199 -11.34 -26.02 3.92
N CYS A 200 -12.41 -26.82 4.04
CA CYS A 200 -12.33 -28.28 4.12
C CYS A 200 -12.37 -28.98 2.74
N ASP A 201 -12.78 -28.28 1.68
CA ASP A 201 -12.99 -28.89 0.35
C ASP A 201 -11.71 -28.89 -0.51
N SER A 202 -10.76 -27.99 -0.22
CA SER A 202 -9.63 -27.77 -1.13
C SER A 202 -8.37 -27.15 -0.53
N TRP A 203 -8.38 -26.66 0.72
CA TRP A 203 -7.24 -25.92 1.25
C TRP A 203 -6.16 -26.88 1.75
N PRO A 204 -4.95 -26.87 1.15
CA PRO A 204 -3.87 -27.74 1.58
C PRO A 204 -3.49 -27.45 3.04
N GLY A 205 -3.35 -28.53 3.83
CA GLY A 205 -2.95 -28.45 5.24
C GLY A 205 -4.09 -28.22 6.23
N ILE A 206 -5.33 -28.08 5.76
CA ILE A 206 -6.54 -28.04 6.59
C ILE A 206 -7.31 -29.35 6.35
N ALA A 207 -7.22 -30.28 7.30
CA ALA A 207 -7.89 -31.59 7.28
C ALA A 207 -8.69 -31.79 8.56
#